data_AF-A0A397STA0-F1
#
_entry.id   AF-A0A397STA0-F1
#
_cell.length_a   1.000
_cell.length_b   1.000
_cell.length_c   1.000
_cell.angle_alpha   90.00
_cell.angle_beta   90.00
_cell.angle_gamma   90.00
#
_symmetry.space_group_name_H-M   'P 1'
#
loop_
_entity.id
_entity.type
_entity.pdbx_description
1 polymer ?
#
loop_
_entity_poly.entity_id
_entity_poly.type
_entity_poly.pdbx_seq_one_letter_code
_entity_poly.pdbx_strand_id
1 'polypeptide(L)'
;MSSHGNKKSVEKSFGVYTEEDDALLIELYKQYFGEMNKWKVIAAKLSRNHKSARERYVNHLDPTIDHSDLTIKEKHEIDELQTNPKYFKKWAEIAKKISVNREQGRRTELQVKNYWNSKFRSQRRSKKKSYERIHNIMKIDYIVN
;
A
#
# COMPACT_ATOMS: atom_id res chain seq x y z
N MET A 1 45.08 29.40 1.82
CA MET A 1 44.82 27.97 2.11
C MET A 1 43.37 27.81 2.53
N SER A 2 42.63 27.03 1.75
CA SER A 2 41.41 26.27 2.08
C SER A 2 40.15 27.01 2.56
N SER A 3 39.41 27.52 1.57
CA SER A 3 37.95 27.69 1.60
C SER A 3 37.27 26.32 1.79
N HIS A 4 36.62 26.11 2.93
CA HIS A 4 35.80 24.92 3.17
C HIS A 4 34.35 25.27 2.83
N GLY A 5 34.01 25.07 1.54
CA GLY A 5 32.66 25.12 1.05
C GLY A 5 31.76 24.16 1.81
N ASN A 6 30.74 24.73 2.45
CA ASN A 6 29.68 24.01 3.15
C ASN A 6 28.94 23.15 2.10
N LYS A 7 29.26 21.85 2.05
CA LYS A 7 28.55 20.88 1.19
C LYS A 7 27.12 20.82 1.71
N LYS A 8 26.19 21.52 1.04
CA LYS A 8 24.76 21.29 1.20
C LYS A 8 24.52 19.80 1.01
N SER A 9 24.26 19.10 2.11
CA SER A 9 23.67 17.78 2.10
C SER A 9 22.36 17.89 1.34
N VAL A 10 22.32 17.36 0.12
CA VAL A 10 21.10 17.25 -0.66
C VAL A 10 20.12 16.44 0.16
N GLU A 11 19.12 17.12 0.73
CA GLU A 11 18.00 16.47 1.42
C GLU A 11 17.34 15.51 0.43
N LYS A 12 17.41 14.23 0.79
CA LYS A 12 16.92 13.11 -0.01
C LYS A 12 15.40 13.22 -0.13
N SER A 13 14.90 13.64 -1.28
CA SER A 13 13.46 13.82 -1.49
C SER A 13 12.72 12.47 -1.40
N PHE A 14 12.14 12.21 -0.22
CA PHE A 14 11.04 11.26 -0.08
C PHE A 14 9.74 11.89 -0.61
N GLY A 15 9.79 12.44 -1.83
CA GLY A 15 8.64 13.05 -2.49
C GLY A 15 7.67 12.00 -3.05
N VAL A 16 6.44 12.43 -3.33
CA VAL A 16 5.47 11.65 -4.10
C VAL A 16 6.09 11.31 -5.47
N TYR A 17 5.81 10.12 -5.99
CA TYR A 17 6.17 9.76 -7.37
C TYR A 17 5.27 10.55 -8.32
N THR A 18 5.87 11.33 -9.21
CA THR A 18 5.17 12.03 -10.28
C THR A 18 4.88 11.10 -11.46
N GLU A 19 4.13 11.58 -12.45
CA GLU A 19 3.88 10.82 -13.68
C GLU A 19 5.17 10.59 -14.46
N GLU A 20 6.11 11.54 -14.43
CA GLU A 20 7.44 11.40 -15.03
C GLU A 20 8.29 10.34 -14.31
N ASP A 21 8.26 10.33 -12.98
CA ASP A 21 8.93 9.28 -12.19
C ASP A 21 8.38 7.89 -12.55
N ASP A 22 7.05 7.77 -12.72
CA ASP A 22 6.38 6.52 -13.08
C ASP A 22 6.72 6.07 -14.49
N ALA A 23 6.70 6.99 -15.46
CA ALA A 23 7.08 6.71 -16.85
C ALA A 23 8.52 6.19 -16.93
N LEU A 24 9.45 6.88 -16.26
CA LEU A 24 10.85 6.45 -16.18
C LEU A 24 11.02 5.13 -15.45
N LEU A 25 10.27 4.89 -14.36
CA LEU A 25 10.30 3.62 -13.64
C LEU A 25 9.82 2.45 -14.51
N ILE A 26 8.76 2.65 -15.31
CA ILE A 26 8.26 1.65 -16.26
C ILE A 26 9.29 1.35 -17.34
N GLU A 27 9.91 2.39 -17.92
CA GLU A 27 10.95 2.24 -18.95
C GLU A 27 12.16 1.46 -18.41
N LEU A 28 12.69 1.87 -17.26
CA LEU A 28 13.82 1.21 -16.64
C LEU A 28 13.48 -0.22 -16.23
N TYR A 29 12.26 -0.50 -15.77
CA TYR A 29 11.85 -1.88 -15.47
C TYR A 29 11.89 -2.76 -16.72
N LYS A 30 11.41 -2.26 -17.88
CA LYS A 30 11.48 -2.98 -19.15
C LYS A 30 12.94 -3.23 -19.56
N GLN A 31 13.81 -2.24 -19.41
CA GLN A 31 15.22 -2.35 -19.77
C GLN A 31 15.96 -3.41 -18.94
N TYR A 32 15.78 -3.42 -17.62
CA TYR A 32 16.48 -4.33 -16.70
C TYR A 32 15.61 -5.55 -16.31
N PHE A 33 14.63 -5.91 -17.15
CA PHE A 33 13.74 -7.03 -16.86
C PHE A 33 14.54 -8.33 -16.71
N GLY A 34 14.13 -9.21 -15.78
CA GLY A 34 14.84 -10.47 -15.53
C GLY A 34 16.18 -10.35 -14.79
N GLU A 35 16.83 -9.18 -14.77
CA GLU A 35 18.15 -9.04 -14.15
C GLU A 35 18.12 -9.19 -12.61
N MET A 36 19.22 -9.76 -12.09
CA MET A 36 19.51 -9.78 -10.66
C MET A 36 19.83 -8.36 -10.19
N ASN A 37 19.28 -7.94 -9.05
CA ASN A 37 19.44 -6.59 -8.50
C ASN A 37 18.82 -5.42 -9.31
N LYS A 38 17.98 -5.67 -10.33
CA LYS A 38 17.33 -4.61 -11.14
C LYS A 38 16.82 -3.41 -10.33
N TRP A 39 16.17 -3.65 -9.18
CA TRP A 39 15.62 -2.59 -8.34
C TRP A 39 16.68 -1.65 -7.76
N LYS A 40 17.90 -2.14 -7.50
CA LYS A 40 19.02 -1.29 -7.05
C LYS A 40 19.48 -0.38 -8.19
N VAL A 41 19.61 -0.93 -9.41
CA VAL A 41 20.01 -0.18 -10.61
C VAL A 41 18.97 0.87 -10.98
N ILE A 42 17.70 0.44 -11.07
CA ILE A 42 16.55 1.30 -11.36
C ILE A 42 16.47 2.44 -10.35
N ALA A 43 16.55 2.14 -9.05
CA ALA A 43 16.41 3.17 -8.03
C ALA A 43 17.59 4.14 -7.98
N ALA A 44 18.81 3.70 -8.31
CA ALA A 44 19.94 4.61 -8.47
C ALA A 44 19.70 5.63 -9.59
N LYS A 45 19.12 5.19 -10.71
CA LYS A 45 18.77 6.07 -11.85
C LYS A 45 17.60 7.01 -11.54
N LEU A 46 16.63 6.57 -10.73
CA LEU A 46 15.52 7.40 -10.24
C LEU A 46 15.90 8.30 -9.05
N SER A 47 17.12 8.20 -8.52
CA SER A 47 17.51 8.83 -7.25
C SER A 47 16.58 8.49 -6.08
N ARG A 48 16.01 7.27 -6.07
CA ARG A 48 15.09 6.75 -5.04
C ARG A 48 15.69 5.58 -4.26
N ASN A 49 14.96 5.10 -3.24
CA ASN A 49 15.30 3.85 -2.55
C ASN A 49 14.76 2.64 -3.35
N HIS A 50 15.57 1.57 -3.49
CA HIS A 50 15.18 0.36 -4.24
C HIS A 50 13.92 -0.34 -3.72
N LYS A 51 13.66 -0.30 -2.41
CA LYS A 51 12.42 -0.84 -1.84
C LYS A 51 11.21 -0.03 -2.30
N SER A 52 11.33 1.29 -2.27
CA SER A 52 10.27 2.21 -2.70
C SER A 52 9.99 2.09 -4.21
N ALA A 53 11.03 2.01 -5.05
CA ALA A 53 10.88 1.78 -6.49
C ALA A 53 10.18 0.45 -6.80
N ARG A 54 10.59 -0.63 -6.12
CA ARG A 54 9.92 -1.93 -6.22
C ARG A 54 8.47 -1.83 -5.78
N GLU A 55 8.20 -1.22 -4.62
CA GLU A 55 6.86 -1.09 -4.07
C GLU A 55 5.93 -0.30 -5.01
N ARG A 56 6.41 0.83 -5.55
CA ARG A 56 5.67 1.63 -6.54
C ARG A 56 5.30 0.79 -7.74
N TYR A 57 6.27 0.07 -8.32
CA TYR A 57 6.02 -0.74 -9.49
C TYR A 57 5.02 -1.88 -9.21
N VAL A 58 5.29 -2.72 -8.21
CA VAL A 58 4.50 -3.95 -7.98
C VAL A 58 3.09 -3.70 -7.46
N ASN A 59 2.82 -2.50 -6.91
CA ASN A 59 1.50 -2.12 -6.40
C ASN A 59 0.72 -1.16 -7.30
N HIS A 60 1.38 -0.44 -8.22
CA HIS A 60 0.74 0.62 -9.00
C HIS A 60 1.03 0.62 -10.50
N LEU A 61 2.20 0.17 -10.96
CA LEU A 61 2.62 0.38 -12.37
C LEU A 61 2.71 -0.89 -13.20
N ASP A 62 2.76 -2.06 -12.55
CA ASP A 62 2.78 -3.33 -13.26
C ASP A 62 1.46 -3.49 -14.04
N PRO A 63 1.51 -3.64 -15.38
CA PRO A 63 0.32 -3.70 -16.23
C PRO A 63 -0.55 -4.93 -15.96
N THR A 64 -0.03 -5.92 -15.23
CA THR A 64 -0.82 -7.09 -14.81
C THR A 64 -1.77 -6.76 -13.66
N ILE A 65 -1.69 -5.59 -13.04
CA ILE A 65 -2.54 -5.19 -11.91
C ILE A 65 -3.94 -4.81 -12.40
N ASP A 66 -4.96 -5.36 -11.74
CA ASP A 66 -6.33 -4.87 -11.89
C ASP A 66 -6.59 -3.72 -10.91
N HIS A 67 -6.79 -2.52 -11.46
CA HIS A 67 -7.06 -1.29 -10.72
C HIS A 67 -8.54 -1.07 -10.35
N SER A 68 -9.44 -1.96 -10.79
CA SER A 68 -10.85 -1.91 -10.39
C SER A 68 -11.03 -2.13 -8.89
N ASP A 69 -12.21 -1.79 -8.38
CA ASP A 69 -12.57 -2.11 -7.00
C ASP A 69 -12.64 -3.63 -6.76
N LEU A 70 -12.28 -4.04 -5.54
CA LEU A 70 -12.44 -5.43 -5.11
C LEU A 70 -13.92 -5.85 -5.22
N THR A 71 -14.16 -6.98 -5.89
CA THR A 71 -15.51 -7.53 -6.04
C THR A 71 -16.06 -8.00 -4.69
N ILE A 72 -17.38 -8.20 -4.60
CA ILE A 72 -18.02 -8.73 -3.38
C ILE A 72 -17.44 -10.11 -3.03
N LYS A 73 -17.22 -10.96 -4.04
CA LYS A 73 -16.62 -12.29 -3.87
C LYS A 73 -15.21 -12.21 -3.29
N GLU A 74 -14.37 -11.31 -3.81
CA GLU A 74 -13.01 -11.10 -3.28
C GLU A 74 -13.03 -10.60 -1.84
N LYS A 75 -13.91 -9.63 -1.54
CA LYS A 75 -14.06 -9.09 -0.19
C LYS A 75 -14.43 -10.19 0.81
N HIS A 76 -15.36 -11.06 0.44
CA HIS A 76 -15.73 -12.22 1.24
C HIS A 76 -14.57 -13.20 1.45
N GLU A 77 -13.84 -13.55 0.39
CA GLU A 77 -12.70 -14.47 0.49
C GLU A 77 -11.57 -13.87 1.34
N ILE A 78 -11.31 -12.56 1.26
CA ILE A 78 -10.35 -11.87 2.13
C ILE A 78 -10.78 -11.98 3.59
N ASP A 79 -12.07 -11.78 3.88
CA ASP A 79 -12.60 -11.89 5.24
C ASP A 79 -12.43 -13.30 5.81
N GLU A 80 -12.81 -14.32 5.04
CA GLU A 80 -12.65 -15.73 5.42
C GLU A 80 -11.18 -16.06 5.70
N LEU A 81 -10.28 -15.71 4.77
CA LEU A 81 -8.85 -15.98 4.91
C LEU A 81 -8.25 -15.27 6.14
N GLN A 82 -8.70 -14.07 6.49
CA GLN A 82 -8.21 -13.37 7.67
C GLN A 82 -8.69 -13.96 9.00
N THR A 83 -9.77 -14.73 9.02
CA THR A 83 -10.15 -15.48 10.23
C THR A 83 -9.30 -16.74 10.43
N ASN A 84 -8.65 -17.22 9.38
CA ASN A 84 -7.77 -18.38 9.44
C ASN A 84 -6.35 -18.00 9.92
N PRO A 85 -5.84 -18.56 11.03
CA PRO A 85 -4.49 -18.28 11.53
C PRO A 85 -3.37 -18.51 10.51
N LYS A 86 -3.57 -19.43 9.56
CA LYS A 86 -2.61 -19.72 8.48
C LYS A 86 -2.37 -18.53 7.56
N TYR A 87 -3.37 -17.67 7.36
CA TYR A 87 -3.34 -16.56 6.39
C TYR A 87 -3.47 -15.18 7.05
N PHE A 88 -3.68 -15.11 8.36
CA PHE A 88 -3.77 -13.86 9.09
C PHE A 88 -2.55 -12.96 8.81
N LYS A 89 -2.81 -11.70 8.41
CA LYS A 89 -1.80 -10.72 7.96
C LYS A 89 -0.88 -11.13 6.80
N LYS A 90 -1.15 -12.25 6.11
CA LYS A 90 -0.38 -12.69 4.94
C LYS A 90 -0.94 -12.09 3.64
N TRP A 91 -0.87 -10.77 3.53
CA TRP A 91 -1.50 -9.99 2.44
C TRP A 91 -1.10 -10.45 1.04
N ALA A 92 0.20 -10.71 0.82
CA ALA A 92 0.70 -11.19 -0.47
C ALA A 92 0.18 -12.60 -0.83
N GLU A 93 0.05 -13.51 0.14
CA GLU A 93 -0.50 -14.85 -0.10
C GLU A 93 -1.99 -14.78 -0.43
N ILE A 94 -2.73 -13.93 0.28
CA ILE A 94 -4.15 -13.71 0.03
C ILE A 94 -4.37 -13.09 -1.35
N ALA A 95 -3.61 -12.04 -1.68
CA ALA A 95 -3.68 -11.41 -3.01
C ALA A 95 -3.45 -12.42 -4.13
N LYS A 96 -2.49 -13.34 -3.97
CA LYS A 96 -2.26 -14.44 -4.91
C LYS A 96 -3.48 -15.36 -5.00
N LYS A 97 -4.02 -15.81 -3.87
CA LYS A 97 -5.18 -16.74 -3.83
C LYS A 97 -6.40 -16.18 -4.54
N ILE A 98 -6.80 -14.96 -4.21
CA ILE A 98 -7.99 -14.32 -4.80
C ILE A 98 -7.77 -13.96 -6.28
N SER A 99 -6.56 -14.13 -6.81
CA SER A 99 -6.21 -13.84 -8.21
C SER A 99 -6.11 -15.08 -9.11
N VAL A 100 -6.12 -16.31 -8.56
CA VAL A 100 -5.78 -17.53 -9.34
C VAL A 100 -6.72 -17.79 -10.52
N ASN A 101 -8.01 -17.51 -10.35
CA ASN A 101 -9.05 -17.84 -11.35
C ASN A 101 -9.73 -16.59 -11.90
N ARG A 102 -8.98 -15.51 -12.08
CA ARG A 102 -9.51 -14.24 -12.58
C ARG A 102 -9.24 -14.10 -14.07
N GLU A 103 -10.24 -13.57 -14.78
CA GLU A 103 -10.07 -13.11 -16.16
C GLU A 103 -9.35 -11.75 -16.20
N GLN A 104 -9.62 -10.88 -15.21
CA GLN A 104 -8.91 -9.61 -15.05
C GLN A 104 -7.51 -9.81 -14.45
N GLY A 105 -6.73 -8.74 -14.43
CA GLY A 105 -5.42 -8.70 -13.80
C GLY A 105 -5.39 -9.11 -12.31
N ARG A 106 -4.17 -9.27 -11.79
CA ARG A 106 -3.92 -9.67 -10.40
C ARG A 106 -4.32 -8.58 -9.41
N ARG A 107 -4.72 -9.00 -8.21
CA ARG A 107 -4.79 -8.13 -7.03
C ARG A 107 -3.42 -7.99 -6.36
N THR A 108 -3.23 -6.87 -5.67
CA THR A 108 -2.00 -6.55 -4.94
C THR A 108 -2.20 -6.75 -3.43
N GLU A 109 -1.10 -6.97 -2.71
CA GLU A 109 -1.14 -7.02 -1.25
C GLU A 109 -1.65 -5.70 -0.65
N LEU A 110 -1.40 -4.58 -1.33
CA LEU A 110 -1.85 -3.26 -0.91
C LEU A 110 -3.38 -3.13 -0.98
N GLN A 111 -4.01 -3.63 -2.05
CA GLN A 111 -5.47 -3.65 -2.17
C GLN A 111 -6.12 -4.45 -1.04
N VAL A 112 -5.61 -5.66 -0.76
CA VAL A 112 -6.12 -6.52 0.32
C VAL A 112 -5.97 -5.83 1.68
N LYS A 113 -4.78 -5.32 1.99
CA LYS A 113 -4.50 -4.59 3.24
C LYS A 113 -5.39 -3.36 3.38
N ASN A 114 -5.60 -2.61 2.30
CA ASN A 114 -6.44 -1.41 2.30
C ASN A 114 -7.90 -1.73 2.57
N TYR A 115 -8.45 -2.77 1.94
CA TYR A 115 -9.81 -3.24 2.21
C TYR A 115 -9.99 -3.62 3.68
N TRP A 116 -9.10 -4.49 4.19
CA TRP A 116 -9.14 -4.92 5.58
C TRP A 116 -9.10 -3.71 6.52
N ASN A 117 -8.09 -2.85 6.40
CA ASN A 117 -7.96 -1.68 7.27
C ASN A 117 -9.14 -0.71 7.17
N SER A 118 -9.73 -0.52 5.99
CA SER A 118 -10.94 0.30 5.81
C SER A 118 -12.15 -0.30 6.52
N LYS A 119 -12.30 -1.63 6.50
CA LYS A 119 -13.33 -2.35 7.25
C LYS A 119 -13.18 -2.14 8.77
N PHE A 120 -11.97 -2.21 9.33
CA PHE A 120 -11.74 -1.95 10.76
C PHE A 120 -11.90 -0.48 11.13
N ARG A 121 -11.43 0.45 10.29
CA ARG A 121 -11.66 1.89 10.51
C ARG A 121 -13.15 2.23 10.53
N SER A 122 -13.93 1.64 9.62
CA SER A 122 -15.39 1.78 9.60
C SER A 122 -16.02 1.26 10.89
N GLN A 123 -15.65 0.05 11.34
CA GLN A 123 -16.13 -0.52 12.60
C GLN A 123 -15.78 0.36 13.83
N ARG A 124 -14.54 0.87 13.90
CA ARG A 124 -14.12 1.76 15.00
C ARG A 124 -14.90 3.08 15.00
N ARG A 125 -15.12 3.69 13.83
CA ARG A 125 -15.94 4.90 13.68
C ARG A 125 -17.40 4.65 14.06
N SER A 126 -17.97 3.51 13.65
CA SER A 126 -19.33 3.10 14.02
C SER A 126 -19.47 2.93 15.54
N LYS A 127 -18.55 2.20 16.19
CA LYS A 127 -18.52 2.06 17.65
C LYS A 127 -18.42 3.42 18.36
N LYS A 128 -17.52 4.30 17.91
CA LYS A 128 -17.39 5.67 18.46
C LYS A 128 -18.70 6.44 18.38
N LYS A 129 -19.37 6.44 17.22
CA LYS A 129 -20.69 7.09 17.05
C LYS A 129 -21.76 6.48 17.96
N SER A 130 -21.76 5.16 18.16
CA SER A 130 -22.68 4.50 19.09
C SER A 130 -22.43 4.91 20.54
N TYR A 131 -21.16 4.99 20.96
CA TYR A 131 -20.80 5.49 22.29
C TYR A 131 -21.21 6.96 22.50
N GLU A 132 -20.91 7.84 21.53
CA GLU A 132 -21.32 9.25 21.57
C GLU A 132 -22.84 9.38 21.66
N ARG A 133 -23.59 8.56 20.91
CA ARG A 133 -25.05 8.53 20.97
C ARG A 133 -25.56 8.09 22.34
N ILE A 134 -25.02 7.00 22.90
CA ILE A 134 -25.40 6.51 24.23
C ILE A 134 -25.08 7.56 25.30
N HIS A 135 -23.89 8.15 25.25
CA HIS A 135 -23.46 9.20 26.18
C HIS A 135 -24.39 10.42 26.14
N ASN A 136 -24.73 10.90 24.94
CA ASN A 136 -25.66 12.02 24.76
C ASN A 136 -27.08 11.71 25.23
N ILE A 137 -27.56 10.47 25.03
CA ILE A 137 -28.89 10.02 25.50
C ILE A 137 -28.91 9.91 27.03
N MET A 138 -27.85 9.36 27.63
CA MET A 138 -27.80 9.11 29.06
C MET A 138 -27.49 10.37 29.89
N LYS A 139 -27.21 11.53 29.26
CA LYS A 139 -26.79 12.79 29.92
C LYS A 139 -25.80 12.55 31.06
N ILE A 140 -24.84 11.65 30.86
CA ILE A 140 -23.81 11.43 31.87
C ILE A 140 -22.78 12.54 31.68
N ASP A 141 -23.05 13.70 32.28
CA ASP A 141 -22.01 14.68 32.57
C ASP A 141 -21.07 14.00 33.58
N TYR A 142 -20.03 13.33 33.08
CA TYR A 142 -18.91 12.98 33.94
C TYR A 142 -18.33 14.31 34.43
N ILE A 143 -18.67 14.66 35.66
CA ILE A 143 -17.91 15.65 36.44
C ILE A 143 -16.51 15.03 36.58
N VAL A 144 -15.61 15.42 35.69
CA VAL A 144 -14.18 15.19 35.86
C VAL A 144 -13.74 16.24 36.89
N ASN A 145 -13.63 15.83 38.16
CA ASN A 145 -12.85 16.54 39.16
C ASN A 145 -11.36 16.26 38.95
#